data_AF-A0A9E5SWP9-F1
#
_entry.id   AF-A0A9E5SWP9-F1
#
_cell.length_a   1.000
_cell.length_b   1.000
_cell.length_c   1.000
_cell.angle_alpha   90.00
_cell.angle_beta   90.00
_cell.angle_gamma   90.00
#
_symmetry.space_group_name_H-M   'P 1'
#
loop_
_entity.id
_entity.type
_entity.pdbx_description
1 polymer ?
#
loop_
_entity_poly.entity_id
_entity_poly.type
_entity_poly.pdbx_seq_one_letter_code
_entity_poly.pdbx_strand_id
1 'polypeptide(L)'
;MAYVLSRDADALICVLYNSYLQRIKQGEKRSSAVLFGGSESIQSEIPNWDTDRIDEACRELDRNNYLTCVYGDDVVVEAALTSDAIVYMEQRFKRGLDEVLGYIQTIRSILLG
;
A
#
# COMPACT_ATOMS: atom_id res chain seq x y z
N MET A 1 18.03 11.92 7.80
CA MET A 1 17.36 11.00 8.75
C MET A 1 16.41 10.16 7.94
N ALA A 2 16.62 8.84 7.86
CA ALA A 2 15.62 7.95 7.26
C ALA A 2 14.48 7.82 8.27
N TYR A 3 13.35 8.45 7.99
CA TYR A 3 12.15 8.27 8.81
C TYR A 3 11.67 6.84 8.56
N VAL A 4 11.72 6.02 9.62
CA VAL A 4 11.09 4.70 9.63
C VAL A 4 9.60 4.97 9.53
N LEU A 5 8.95 4.47 8.47
CA LEU A 5 7.51 4.60 8.25
C LEU A 5 6.74 4.31 9.55
N SER A 6 5.63 5.01 9.76
CA SER A 6 4.69 4.66 10.82
C SER A 6 4.19 3.22 10.63
N ARG A 7 3.67 2.62 11.70
CA ARG A 7 3.12 1.25 11.65
C ARG A 7 1.97 1.15 10.65
N ASP A 8 1.21 2.23 10.49
CA ASP A 8 0.10 2.29 9.54
C ASP A 8 0.63 2.42 8.11
N ALA A 9 1.55 3.34 7.82
CA ALA A 9 2.16 3.43 6.50
C ALA A 9 2.85 2.11 6.09
N ASP A 10 3.58 1.46 7.01
CA ASP A 10 4.19 0.14 6.81
C ASP A 10 3.16 -0.96 6.52
N ALA A 11 2.05 -0.96 7.26
CA ALA A 11 0.97 -1.92 7.05
C ALA A 11 0.28 -1.70 5.70
N LEU A 12 -0.03 -0.45 5.36
CA LEU A 12 -0.71 -0.09 4.12
C LEU A 12 0.11 -0.47 2.90
N ILE A 13 1.40 -0.13 2.84
CA ILE A 13 2.25 -0.51 1.70
C ILE A 13 2.35 -2.03 1.53
N CYS A 14 2.34 -2.80 2.63
CA CYS A 14 2.29 -4.27 2.56
C CYS A 14 0.99 -4.78 1.94
N VAL A 15 -0.16 -4.21 2.31
CA VAL A 15 -1.46 -4.57 1.74
C VAL A 15 -1.53 -4.22 0.25
N LEU A 16 -1.14 -3.00 -0.12
CA LEU A 16 -1.15 -2.55 -1.53
C LEU A 16 -0.19 -3.41 -2.38
N TYR A 17 1.00 -3.71 -1.88
CA TYR A 17 1.94 -4.58 -2.60
C TYR A 17 1.43 -6.02 -2.73
N ASN A 18 0.75 -6.56 -1.71
CA ASN A 18 0.08 -7.85 -1.83
C ASN A 18 -0.98 -7.83 -2.94
N SER A 19 -1.84 -6.80 -2.97
CA SER A 19 -2.85 -6.66 -4.02
C SER A 19 -2.21 -6.53 -5.41
N TYR A 20 -1.14 -5.73 -5.55
CA TYR A 20 -0.34 -5.67 -6.77
C TYR A 20 0.13 -7.06 -7.22
N LEU A 21 0.76 -7.85 -6.35
CA LEU A 21 1.23 -9.20 -6.70
C LEU A 21 0.08 -10.14 -7.11
N GLN A 22 -1.07 -10.05 -6.45
CA GLN A 22 -2.25 -10.84 -6.80
C GLN A 22 -2.81 -10.46 -8.18
N ARG A 23 -2.90 -9.15 -8.48
CA ARG A 23 -3.33 -8.64 -9.78
C ARG A 23 -2.41 -9.11 -10.91
N ILE A 24 -1.09 -9.06 -10.71
CA ILE A 24 -0.12 -9.63 -11.67
C ILE A 24 -0.32 -11.13 -11.86
N LYS A 25 -0.50 -11.88 -10.76
CA LYS A 25 -0.75 -13.34 -10.82
C LYS A 25 -2.03 -13.67 -11.61
N GLN A 26 -3.02 -12.78 -11.60
CA GLN A 26 -4.27 -12.92 -12.35
C GLN A 26 -4.17 -12.45 -13.81
N GLY A 27 -2.99 -11.98 -14.25
CA GLY A 27 -2.73 -11.57 -15.63
C GLY A 27 -2.93 -10.08 -15.91
N GLU A 28 -3.14 -9.25 -14.88
CA GLU A 28 -3.20 -7.81 -15.05
C GLU A 28 -1.83 -7.23 -15.44
N LYS A 29 -1.83 -6.19 -16.28
CA LYS A 29 -0.60 -5.50 -16.67
C LYS A 29 -0.03 -4.73 -15.48
N ARG A 30 1.30 -4.74 -15.33
CA ARG A 30 2.01 -4.00 -14.27
C ARG A 30 1.64 -2.52 -14.19
N SER A 31 1.45 -1.86 -15.34
CA SER A 31 1.06 -0.46 -15.39
C SER A 31 -0.34 -0.18 -14.82
N SER A 32 -1.23 -1.18 -14.83
CA SER A 32 -2.59 -1.07 -14.29
C SER A 32 -2.65 -1.55 -12.84
N ALA A 33 -1.93 -2.64 -12.52
CA ALA A 33 -1.92 -3.25 -11.19
C ALA A 33 -1.36 -2.35 -10.08
N VAL A 34 -0.62 -1.28 -10.42
CA VAL A 34 -0.10 -0.31 -9.45
C VAL A 34 -1.11 0.76 -9.04
N LEU A 35 -2.25 0.86 -9.74
CA LEU A 35 -3.26 1.90 -9.52
C LEU A 35 -4.30 1.43 -8.51
N PHE A 36 -4.61 2.25 -7.50
CA PHE A 36 -5.51 1.87 -6.42
C PHE A 36 -6.71 2.81 -6.25
N GLY A 37 -6.79 3.92 -7.00
CA GLY A 37 -7.83 4.92 -6.83
C GLY A 37 -7.65 5.71 -5.53
N GLY A 38 -8.74 6.32 -5.06
CA GLY A 38 -8.74 7.11 -3.82
C GLY A 38 -8.86 6.27 -2.55
N SER A 39 -8.90 6.93 -1.39
CA SER A 39 -9.01 6.26 -0.08
C SER A 39 -10.25 5.35 0.03
N GLU A 40 -11.38 5.74 -0.55
CA GLU A 40 -12.58 4.87 -0.65
C GLU A 40 -12.32 3.58 -1.43
N SER A 41 -11.53 3.65 -2.52
CA SER A 41 -11.18 2.47 -3.32
C SER A 41 -10.21 1.57 -2.56
N ILE A 42 -9.21 2.18 -1.90
CA ILE A 42 -8.23 1.48 -1.07
C ILE A 42 -8.88 0.78 0.12
N GLN A 43 -9.95 1.34 0.69
CA GLN A 43 -10.67 0.72 1.81
C GLN A 43 -11.17 -0.70 1.49
N SER A 44 -11.41 -1.03 0.22
CA SER A 44 -11.74 -2.40 -0.19
C SER A 44 -10.61 -3.42 0.07
N GLU A 45 -9.36 -2.96 0.09
CA GLU A 45 -8.16 -3.77 0.40
C GLU A 45 -7.90 -3.84 1.91
N ILE A 46 -8.40 -2.86 2.69
CA ILE A 46 -8.24 -2.76 4.15
C ILE A 46 -9.56 -2.34 4.85
N PRO A 47 -10.57 -3.22 4.91
CA PRO A 47 -11.94 -2.81 5.25
C PRO A 47 -12.18 -2.28 6.66
N ASN A 48 -11.23 -2.45 7.60
CA ASN A 48 -11.40 -1.98 8.98
C ASN A 48 -10.85 -0.57 9.21
N TRP A 49 -10.17 0.02 8.22
CA TRP A 49 -9.70 1.39 8.32
C TRP A 49 -10.74 2.34 7.75
N ASP A 50 -10.97 3.47 8.41
CA ASP A 50 -11.68 4.59 7.82
C ASP A 50 -10.81 5.30 6.76
N THR A 51 -11.45 6.12 5.94
CA THR A 51 -10.77 6.86 4.86
C THR A 51 -9.76 7.86 5.40
N ASP A 52 -10.00 8.46 6.56
CA ASP A 52 -9.10 9.45 7.18
C ASP A 52 -7.74 8.80 7.53
N ARG A 53 -7.77 7.62 8.17
CA ARG A 53 -6.56 6.84 8.47
C ARG A 53 -5.84 6.39 7.20
N ILE A 54 -6.59 5.99 6.18
CA ILE A 54 -6.02 5.63 4.86
C ILE A 54 -5.34 6.85 4.23
N ASP A 55 -6.00 8.01 4.24
CA ASP A 55 -5.48 9.26 3.69
C ASP A 55 -4.21 9.72 4.41
N GLU A 56 -4.15 9.61 5.74
CA GLU A 56 -2.95 9.88 6.52
C GLU A 56 -1.77 8.96 6.15
N ALA A 57 -2.01 7.65 6.08
CA ALA A 57 -0.99 6.68 5.69
C ALA A 57 -0.53 6.88 4.24
N CYS A 58 -1.45 7.20 3.32
CA CYS A 58 -1.12 7.52 1.93
C CYS A 58 -0.25 8.78 1.83
N ARG A 59 -0.59 9.87 2.54
CA ARG A 59 0.24 11.08 2.61
C ARG A 59 1.64 10.81 3.13
N GLU A 60 1.78 9.93 4.12
CA GLU A 60 3.10 9.53 4.59
C GLU A 60 3.88 8.76 3.52
N LEU A 61 3.27 7.79 2.86
CA LEU A 61 3.91 7.03 1.79
C LEU A 61 4.27 7.90 0.58
N ASP A 62 3.42 8.85 0.21
CA ASP A 62 3.68 9.82 -0.87
C ASP A 62 4.89 10.72 -0.54
N ARG A 63 4.95 11.28 0.68
CA ARG A 63 6.12 12.05 1.16
C ARG A 63 7.42 11.25 1.15
N ASN A 64 7.35 9.92 1.22
CA ASN A 64 8.49 9.02 1.18
C ASN A 64 8.73 8.38 -0.19
N ASN A 65 8.06 8.85 -1.25
CA ASN A 65 8.16 8.36 -2.63
C ASN A 65 7.76 6.89 -2.81
N TYR A 66 6.93 6.33 -1.93
CA TYR A 66 6.41 4.98 -2.05
C TYR A 66 5.03 4.91 -2.70
N LEU A 67 4.25 5.98 -2.58
CA LEU A 67 3.09 6.23 -3.42
C LEU A 67 3.32 7.48 -4.25
N THR A 68 2.61 7.58 -5.36
CA THR A 68 2.26 8.85 -5.99
C THR A 68 0.78 9.07 -5.74
N CYS A 69 0.45 10.13 -5.00
CA CYS A 69 -0.93 10.49 -4.71
C CYS A 69 -1.38 11.73 -5.47
N VAL A 70 -2.63 11.73 -5.90
CA VAL A 70 -3.36 12.93 -6.33
C VAL A 70 -4.37 13.26 -5.24
N TYR A 71 -4.46 14.53 -4.89
CA TYR A 71 -5.32 15.04 -3.83
C TYR A 71 -6.43 15.92 -4.40
N GLY A 72 -7.63 15.84 -3.80
CA GLY A 72 -8.76 16.73 -4.04
C GLY A 72 -9.57 16.88 -2.77
N ASP A 73 -10.03 18.09 -2.43
CA ASP A 73 -10.76 18.38 -1.17
C ASP A 73 -10.08 17.82 0.10
N ASP A 74 -8.75 17.82 0.12
CA ASP A 74 -7.91 17.26 1.19
C ASP A 74 -8.11 15.75 1.43
N VAL A 75 -8.48 14.99 0.39
CA VAL A 75 -8.49 13.52 0.40
C VAL A 75 -7.70 12.97 -0.79
N VAL A 76 -7.24 11.73 -0.69
CA VAL A 76 -6.59 11.01 -1.80
C VAL A 76 -7.66 10.58 -2.80
N VAL A 77 -7.53 11.05 -4.04
CA VAL A 77 -8.44 10.69 -5.14
C VAL A 77 -7.84 9.67 -6.10
N GLU A 78 -6.51 9.56 -6.13
CA GLU A 78 -5.78 8.52 -6.84
C GLU A 78 -4.48 8.22 -6.10
N ALA A 79 -4.09 6.95 -6.05
CA ALA A 79 -2.84 6.49 -5.46
C ALA A 79 -2.24 5.38 -6.31
N ALA A 80 -0.95 5.52 -6.60
CA ALA A 80 -0.19 4.53 -7.35
C ALA A 80 1.08 4.09 -6.62
N LEU A 81 1.38 2.80 -6.61
CA LEU A 81 2.70 2.32 -6.17
C LEU A 81 3.79 2.83 -7.12
N THR A 82 4.84 3.43 -6.56
CA THR A 82 6.01 3.86 -7.33
C THR A 82 6.91 2.67 -7.68
N SER A 83 7.82 2.87 -8.64
CA SER A 83 8.87 1.86 -8.89
C SER A 83 9.78 1.65 -7.68
N ASP A 84 10.05 2.71 -6.91
CA ASP A 84 10.86 2.63 -5.69
C ASP A 84 10.18 1.79 -4.61
N ALA A 85 8.86 1.90 -4.45
CA ALA A 85 8.10 1.03 -3.55
C ALA A 85 8.18 -0.43 -3.99
N ILE A 86 8.03 -0.72 -5.29
CA ILE A 86 8.12 -2.09 -5.80
C ILE A 86 9.52 -2.68 -5.51
N VAL A 87 10.59 -1.94 -5.81
CA VAL A 87 11.97 -2.37 -5.53
C VAL A 87 12.20 -2.57 -4.03
N TYR A 88 11.74 -1.63 -3.20
CA TYR A 88 11.82 -1.73 -1.75
C TYR A 88 11.14 -3.02 -1.24
N MET A 89 9.94 -3.31 -1.73
CA MET A 89 9.17 -4.48 -1.31
C MET A 89 9.75 -5.79 -1.83
N GLU A 90 10.28 -5.82 -3.05
CA GLU A 90 11.00 -6.98 -3.61
C GLU A 90 12.28 -7.30 -2.80
N GLN A 91 12.99 -6.27 -2.32
CA GLN A 91 14.16 -6.45 -1.45
C GLN A 91 13.78 -6.93 -0.05
N ARG A 92 12.66 -6.43 0.47
CA ARG A 92 12.11 -6.80 1.79
C ARG A 92 11.56 -8.23 1.81
N PHE A 93 10.83 -8.64 0.77
CA PHE A 93 10.16 -9.93 0.65
C PHE A 93 10.73 -10.73 -0.53
N LYS A 94 11.92 -11.29 -0.32
CA LYS A 94 12.70 -11.98 -1.35
C LYS A 94 12.03 -13.22 -1.93
N ARG A 95 11.11 -13.86 -1.19
CA ARG A 95 10.28 -14.97 -1.71
C ARG A 95 8.93 -14.51 -2.26
N GLY A 96 8.73 -13.20 -2.44
CA GLY A 96 7.55 -12.62 -3.04
C GLY A 96 6.29 -12.84 -2.21
N LEU A 97 5.21 -13.27 -2.88
CA LEU A 97 3.85 -13.28 -2.33
C LEU A 97 3.69 -14.03 -1.00
N ASP A 98 4.34 -15.19 -0.83
CA ASP A 98 4.19 -16.00 0.38
C ASP A 98 4.76 -15.30 1.63
N GLU A 99 5.88 -14.59 1.48
CA GLU A 99 6.48 -13.82 2.57
C GLU A 99 5.64 -12.58 2.92
N VAL A 100 5.08 -11.91 1.91
CA VAL A 100 4.18 -10.77 2.12
C VAL A 100 2.93 -11.22 2.90
N LEU A 101 2.30 -12.32 2.49
CA LEU A 101 1.13 -12.88 3.17
C LEU A 101 1.45 -13.28 4.62
N GLY A 102 2.58 -13.93 4.86
CA GLY A 102 3.03 -14.28 6.20
C GLY A 102 3.27 -13.06 7.10
N TYR A 103 3.83 -11.99 6.53
CA TYR A 103 4.03 -10.74 7.25
C TYR A 103 2.71 -10.03 7.57
N ILE A 104 1.77 -9.97 6.62
CA ILE A 104 0.42 -9.43 6.83
C ILE A 104 -0.27 -10.13 8.01
N GLN A 105 -0.13 -11.46 8.15
CA GLN A 105 -0.65 -12.17 9.31
C GLN A 105 0.00 -11.73 10.64
N THR A 106 1.30 -11.40 10.62
CA THR A 106 2.05 -10.92 11.78
C THR A 106 1.58 -9.53 12.23
N ILE A 107 1.26 -8.64 11.28
CA ILE A 107 0.78 -7.28 11.56
C ILE A 107 -0.74 -7.16 11.64
N ARG A 108 -1.47 -8.29 11.69
CA ARG A 108 -2.94 -8.32 11.68
C ARG A 108 -3.59 -7.46 12.75
N SER A 109 -2.97 -7.29 13.92
CA SER A 109 -3.50 -6.40 14.97
C SER A 109 -3.55 -4.93 14.56
N ILE A 110 -2.69 -4.48 13.64
CA ILE A 110 -2.69 -3.11 13.09
C ILE A 110 -3.82 -2.97 12.05
N LEU A 111 -4.11 -4.05 11.32
CA LEU A 111 -5.14 -4.09 10.27
C LEU A 111 -6.56 -4.26 10.81
N LEU A 112 -6.72 -4.73 12.05
CA LEU A 112 -8.01 -5.01 12.69
C LEU A 112 -8.32 -4.09 13.88
N GLY A 113 -7.33 -3.33 14.35
CA GLY A 113 -7.45 -2.40 15.48
C GLY A 113 -7.43 -0.98 14.99
#